data_AF-A0A7C6G3P4-F1
#
_entry.id   AF-A0A7C6G3P4-F1
#
_cell.length_a   1.000
_cell.length_b   1.000
_cell.length_c   1.000
_cell.angle_alpha   90.00
_cell.angle_beta   90.00
_cell.angle_gamma   90.00
#
_symmetry.space_group_name_H-M   'P 1'
#
loop_
_entity.id
_entity.type
_entity.pdbx_description
1 polymer ?
#
loop_
_entity_poly.entity_id
_entity_poly.type
_entity_poly.pdbx_seq_one_letter_code
_entity_poly.pdbx_strand_id
1 'polypeptide(L)'
;MIETQPYIIELEELSASHSDAVEKVQHLKKILERFSREVTRDEAVQFSNFFSRLVFISQKLKLPRQLEWQLQHFRVREKELRRNPDQQAARQEYRSAEKAVEALLLIAGGVSSPGYGASASVESEAASSGMPVPLSSTLRVQLLHCVPERGELLCSCEEPHGAEILVRYTHLLRDVPGEENSTLFRVGSQLNLIDCKTDREGIFTPRFIVLEPDYLVDASALAECFQEYAVTPFHFFRNKFTEKENRSYLLLGNLANFFLDELVFTTDPEQLSFD
;
A
#
# COMPACT_ATOMS: atom_id res chain seq x y z
N MET A 1 -33.89 1.41 6.72
CA MET A 1 -32.87 2.15 7.49
C MET A 1 -32.08 1.12 8.26
N ILE A 2 -30.76 1.23 8.30
CA ILE A 2 -29.92 0.29 9.04
C ILE A 2 -30.05 0.63 10.53
N GLU A 3 -30.31 -0.36 11.38
CA GLU A 3 -30.37 -0.15 12.82
C GLU A 3 -28.95 0.02 13.37
N THR A 4 -28.51 1.27 13.54
CA THR A 4 -27.16 1.59 14.01
C THR A 4 -27.04 1.63 15.53
N GLN A 5 -28.17 1.78 16.24
CA GLN A 5 -28.23 1.86 17.70
C GLN A 5 -27.53 0.71 18.45
N PRO A 6 -27.68 -0.58 18.09
CA PRO A 6 -26.99 -1.66 18.80
C PRO A 6 -25.46 -1.56 18.68
N TYR A 7 -24.96 -1.08 17.54
CA TYR A 7 -23.53 -0.89 17.32
C TYR A 7 -22.97 0.30 18.10
N ILE A 8 -23.76 1.36 18.28
CA ILE A 8 -23.38 2.53 19.08
C ILE A 8 -23.25 2.14 20.55
N ILE A 9 -24.23 1.41 21.09
CA ILE A 9 -24.19 0.92 22.48
C ILE A 9 -22.96 0.02 22.70
N GLU A 10 -22.70 -0.91 21.78
CA GLU A 10 -21.54 -1.80 21.88
C GLU A 10 -20.21 -1.02 21.81
N LEU A 11 -20.14 0.06 21.02
CA LEU A 11 -18.98 0.95 20.96
C LEU A 11 -18.75 1.66 22.31
N GLU A 12 -19.82 2.18 22.92
CA GLU A 12 -19.78 2.83 24.23
C GLU A 12 -19.32 1.87 25.34
N GLU A 13 -19.86 0.64 25.37
CA GLU A 13 -19.44 -0.41 26.29
C GLU A 13 -17.95 -0.78 26.12
N LEU A 14 -17.49 -0.88 24.87
CA LEU A 14 -16.08 -1.15 24.56
C LEU A 14 -15.16 0.00 25.00
N SER A 15 -15.63 1.24 24.84
CA SER A 15 -14.88 2.43 25.29
C SER A 15 -14.69 2.42 26.82
N ALA A 16 -15.74 2.05 27.57
CA ALA A 16 -15.77 2.02 29.03
C ALA A 16 -15.09 0.77 29.64
N SER A 17 -14.86 -0.27 28.85
CA SER A 17 -14.21 -1.49 29.34
C SER A 17 -12.76 -1.23 29.79
N HIS A 18 -12.28 -2.01 30.77
CA HIS A 18 -10.88 -1.97 31.22
C HIS A 18 -9.99 -2.95 30.42
N SER A 19 -10.43 -3.36 29.23
CA SER A 19 -9.71 -4.27 28.35
C SER A 19 -8.42 -3.68 27.82
N ASP A 20 -7.51 -4.55 27.43
CA ASP A 20 -6.24 -4.18 26.83
C ASP A 20 -6.42 -3.49 25.46
N ALA A 21 -5.49 -2.62 25.07
CA ALA A 21 -5.69 -1.78 23.88
C ALA A 21 -5.66 -2.60 22.58
N VAL A 22 -4.87 -3.66 22.53
CA VAL A 22 -4.84 -4.57 21.37
C VAL A 22 -6.18 -5.32 21.25
N GLU A 23 -6.75 -5.76 22.38
CA GLU A 23 -8.08 -6.40 22.41
C GLU A 23 -9.17 -5.43 21.95
N LYS A 24 -9.12 -4.18 22.41
CA LYS A 24 -10.07 -3.13 21.99
C LYS A 24 -10.00 -2.87 20.48
N VAL A 25 -8.81 -2.79 19.89
CA VAL A 25 -8.61 -2.67 18.44
C VAL A 25 -9.24 -3.86 17.69
N GLN A 26 -9.02 -5.08 18.18
CA GLN A 26 -9.59 -6.28 17.55
C GLN A 26 -11.12 -6.33 17.67
N HIS A 27 -11.68 -5.93 18.81
CA HIS A 27 -13.13 -5.89 19.01
C HIS A 27 -13.77 -4.81 18.13
N LEU A 28 -13.15 -3.63 18.04
CA LEU A 28 -13.60 -2.55 17.16
C LEU A 28 -13.64 -2.98 15.68
N LYS A 29 -12.64 -3.76 15.24
CA LYS A 29 -12.68 -4.35 13.89
C LYS A 29 -13.85 -5.31 13.70
N LYS A 30 -14.18 -6.14 14.69
CA LYS A 30 -15.35 -7.04 14.63
C LYS A 30 -16.67 -6.26 14.53
N ILE A 31 -16.79 -5.15 15.26
CA ILE A 31 -17.93 -4.22 15.15
C ILE A 31 -18.03 -3.72 13.70
N LEU A 32 -16.95 -3.14 13.16
CA LEU A 32 -16.93 -2.60 11.80
C LEU A 32 -17.23 -3.66 10.74
N GLU A 33 -16.70 -4.88 10.86
CA GLU A 33 -16.94 -5.97 9.92
C GLU A 33 -18.40 -6.45 9.94
N ARG A 34 -19.01 -6.59 11.13
CA ARG A 34 -20.43 -6.98 11.27
C ARG A 34 -21.34 -5.90 10.70
N PHE A 35 -21.10 -4.65 11.08
CA PHE A 35 -21.83 -3.51 10.55
C PHE A 35 -21.74 -3.45 9.02
N SER A 36 -20.52 -3.59 8.48
CA SER A 36 -20.31 -3.57 7.03
C SER A 36 -21.05 -4.70 6.31
N ARG A 37 -21.10 -5.92 6.90
CA ARG A 37 -21.87 -7.04 6.34
C ARG A 37 -23.37 -6.78 6.34
N GLU A 38 -23.87 -6.09 7.36
CA GLU A 38 -25.27 -5.73 7.45
C GLU A 38 -25.66 -4.66 6.43
N VAL A 39 -24.84 -3.61 6.27
CA VAL A 39 -25.04 -2.56 5.26
C VAL A 39 -25.08 -3.11 3.84
N THR A 40 -24.34 -4.19 3.60
CA THR A 40 -24.24 -4.85 2.28
C THR A 40 -25.03 -6.17 2.19
N ARG A 41 -25.93 -6.48 3.14
CA ARG A 41 -26.64 -7.77 3.16
C ARG A 41 -27.55 -7.95 1.95
N ASP A 42 -28.26 -6.88 1.58
CA ASP A 42 -29.25 -6.89 0.50
C ASP A 42 -28.66 -6.51 -0.87
N GLU A 43 -27.33 -6.40 -0.96
CA GLU A 43 -26.63 -6.02 -2.19
C GLU A 43 -26.37 -7.25 -3.06
N ALA A 44 -26.61 -7.12 -4.37
CA ALA A 44 -26.30 -8.18 -5.34
C ALA A 44 -24.78 -8.36 -5.57
N VAL A 45 -23.96 -7.41 -5.12
CA VAL A 45 -22.51 -7.38 -5.32
C VAL A 45 -21.82 -8.38 -4.39
N GLN A 46 -21.00 -9.26 -4.95
CA GLN A 46 -20.11 -10.13 -4.18
C GLN A 46 -18.80 -9.40 -3.87
N PHE A 47 -18.43 -9.36 -2.59
CA PHE A 47 -17.19 -8.72 -2.13
C PHE A 47 -16.11 -9.77 -1.90
N SER A 48 -15.02 -9.72 -2.67
CA SER A 48 -13.87 -10.62 -2.55
C SER A 48 -13.09 -10.43 -1.25
N ASN A 49 -13.07 -9.20 -0.71
CA ASN A 49 -12.36 -8.86 0.51
C ASN A 49 -13.05 -7.72 1.29
N PHE A 50 -12.62 -7.49 2.53
CA PHE A 50 -13.18 -6.43 3.38
C PHE A 50 -12.87 -5.02 2.85
N PHE A 51 -11.77 -4.86 2.13
CA PHE A 51 -11.40 -3.61 1.47
C PHE A 51 -12.47 -3.12 0.49
N SER A 52 -12.83 -3.98 -0.47
CA SER A 52 -13.82 -3.69 -1.52
C SER A 52 -15.19 -3.39 -0.91
N ARG A 53 -15.53 -4.06 0.20
CA ARG A 53 -16.76 -3.80 0.95
C ARG A 53 -16.76 -2.40 1.56
N LEU A 54 -15.66 -1.95 2.17
CA LEU A 54 -15.55 -0.61 2.75
C LEU A 54 -15.59 0.50 1.68
N VAL A 55 -14.95 0.30 0.52
CA VAL A 55 -15.03 1.25 -0.61
C VAL A 55 -16.47 1.37 -1.09
N PHE A 56 -17.17 0.24 -1.29
CA PHE A 56 -18.57 0.25 -1.69
C PHE A 56 -19.47 0.97 -0.68
N ILE A 57 -19.29 0.70 0.62
CA ILE A 57 -20.04 1.40 1.68
C ILE A 57 -19.73 2.89 1.65
N SER A 58 -18.49 3.28 1.42
CA SER A 58 -18.07 4.69 1.33
C SER A 58 -18.80 5.42 0.21
N GLN A 59 -18.93 4.78 -0.95
CA GLN A 59 -19.67 5.32 -2.10
C GLN A 59 -21.18 5.33 -1.84
N LYS A 60 -21.74 4.22 -1.32
CA LYS A 60 -23.19 4.06 -1.04
C LYS A 60 -23.68 5.10 -0.02
N LEU A 61 -22.91 5.33 1.04
CA LEU A 61 -23.23 6.28 2.10
C LEU A 61 -22.67 7.68 1.85
N LYS A 62 -21.99 7.91 0.72
CA LYS A 62 -21.32 9.17 0.35
C LYS A 62 -20.45 9.72 1.48
N LEU A 63 -19.62 8.86 2.04
CA LEU A 63 -18.73 9.24 3.13
C LEU A 63 -17.71 10.29 2.67
N PRO A 64 -17.31 11.22 3.55
CA PRO A 64 -16.18 12.10 3.26
C PRO A 64 -14.91 11.29 2.97
N ARG A 65 -14.09 11.75 2.01
CA ARG A 65 -12.81 11.09 1.64
C ARG A 65 -11.90 10.84 2.85
N GLN A 66 -11.90 11.75 3.82
CA GLN A 66 -11.14 11.61 5.06
C GLN A 66 -11.63 10.43 5.90
N LEU A 67 -12.95 10.22 5.98
CA LEU A 67 -13.54 9.13 6.74
C LEU A 67 -13.29 7.77 6.07
N GLU A 68 -13.43 7.71 4.74
CA GLU A 68 -13.05 6.53 3.96
C GLU A 68 -11.58 6.15 4.22
N TRP A 69 -10.67 7.14 4.15
CA TRP A 69 -9.26 6.93 4.44
C TRP A 69 -9.02 6.41 5.86
N GLN A 70 -9.68 6.99 6.87
CA GLN A 70 -9.55 6.56 8.26
C GLN A 70 -9.96 5.09 8.45
N LEU A 71 -11.08 4.67 7.83
CA LEU A 71 -11.55 3.29 7.90
C LEU A 71 -10.60 2.33 7.19
N GLN A 72 -10.05 2.72 6.03
CA GLN A 72 -9.06 1.91 5.31
C GLN A 72 -7.71 1.83 6.04
N HIS A 73 -7.26 2.93 6.64
CA HIS A 73 -6.06 2.99 7.45
C HIS A 73 -6.18 2.06 8.66
N PHE A 74 -7.30 2.13 9.37
CA PHE A 74 -7.60 1.24 10.49
C PHE A 74 -7.55 -0.24 10.08
N ARG A 75 -8.13 -0.61 8.93
CA ARG A 75 -8.09 -1.98 8.37
C ARG A 75 -6.65 -2.50 8.24
N VAL A 76 -5.74 -1.67 7.72
CA VAL A 76 -4.34 -2.04 7.50
C VAL A 76 -3.60 -2.12 8.84
N ARG A 77 -3.77 -1.12 9.70
CA ARG A 77 -3.05 -1.04 10.98
C ARG A 77 -3.45 -2.12 11.98
N GLU A 78 -4.71 -2.53 11.98
CA GLU A 78 -5.12 -3.67 12.79
C GLU A 78 -4.38 -4.95 12.39
N LYS A 79 -4.17 -5.18 11.08
CA LYS A 79 -3.45 -6.36 10.59
C LYS A 79 -1.99 -6.36 11.04
N GLU A 80 -1.36 -5.19 11.09
CA GLU A 80 0.02 -5.02 11.58
C GLU A 80 0.11 -5.25 13.09
N LEU A 81 -0.77 -4.63 13.87
CA LEU A 81 -0.82 -4.77 15.33
C LEU A 81 -1.16 -6.21 15.78
N ARG A 82 -1.89 -6.97 14.95
CA ARG A 82 -2.13 -8.39 15.20
C ARG A 82 -0.86 -9.23 15.03
N ARG A 83 0.03 -8.87 14.10
CA ARG A 83 1.30 -9.58 13.85
C ARG A 83 2.37 -9.20 14.87
N ASN A 84 2.48 -7.90 15.18
CA ASN A 84 3.45 -7.35 16.11
C ASN A 84 2.69 -6.51 17.16
N PRO A 85 2.30 -7.11 18.30
CA PRO A 85 1.51 -6.42 19.32
C PRO A 85 2.33 -5.30 19.98
N ASP A 86 1.86 -4.07 19.87
CA ASP A 86 2.38 -2.90 20.60
C ASP A 86 1.22 -2.16 21.27
N GLN A 87 1.26 -2.08 22.60
CA GLN A 87 0.22 -1.45 23.41
C GLN A 87 0.10 0.05 23.20
N GLN A 88 1.22 0.74 23.00
CA GLN A 88 1.21 2.19 22.88
C GLN A 88 0.65 2.60 21.51
N ALA A 89 1.08 1.92 20.45
CA ALA A 89 0.53 2.08 19.11
C ALA A 89 -0.97 1.68 19.07
N ALA A 90 -1.35 0.57 19.69
CA ALA A 90 -2.75 0.12 19.72
C ALA A 90 -3.69 1.12 20.41
N ARG A 91 -3.25 1.79 21.49
CA ARG A 91 -4.04 2.85 22.14
C ARG A 91 -4.30 4.05 21.23
N GLN A 92 -3.30 4.45 20.46
CA GLN A 92 -3.43 5.57 19.53
C GLN A 92 -4.35 5.22 18.37
N GLU A 93 -4.16 4.02 17.79
CA GLU A 93 -5.01 3.53 16.71
C GLU A 93 -6.46 3.35 17.15
N TYR A 94 -6.70 2.77 18.34
CA TYR A 94 -8.06 2.62 18.88
C TYR A 94 -8.81 3.96 18.95
N ARG A 95 -8.20 4.99 19.54
CA ARG A 95 -8.84 6.31 19.68
C ARG A 95 -9.18 6.96 18.33
N SER A 96 -8.33 6.79 17.33
CA SER A 96 -8.54 7.33 15.99
C SER A 96 -9.65 6.55 15.27
N ALA A 97 -9.58 5.21 15.33
CA ALA A 97 -10.51 4.31 14.69
C ALA A 97 -11.91 4.37 15.31
N GLU A 98 -12.02 4.49 16.64
CA GLU A 98 -13.29 4.60 17.36
C GLU A 98 -14.12 5.77 16.82
N LYS A 99 -13.50 6.95 16.69
CA LYS A 99 -14.14 8.14 16.10
C LYS A 99 -14.58 7.94 14.66
N ALA A 100 -13.77 7.24 13.86
CA ALA A 100 -14.10 6.95 12.48
C ALA A 100 -15.29 5.97 12.37
N VAL A 101 -15.31 4.93 13.20
CA VAL A 101 -16.43 3.97 13.24
C VAL A 101 -17.70 4.66 13.76
N GLU A 102 -17.60 5.50 14.78
CA GLU A 102 -18.71 6.31 15.29
C GLU A 102 -19.28 7.22 14.20
N ALA A 103 -18.43 7.97 13.49
CA ALA A 103 -18.86 8.84 12.39
C ALA A 103 -19.55 8.06 11.27
N LEU A 104 -19.05 6.86 10.93
CA LEU A 104 -19.69 5.97 9.96
C LEU A 104 -21.10 5.56 10.43
N LEU A 105 -21.25 5.15 11.70
CA LEU A 105 -22.53 4.73 12.27
C LEU A 105 -23.54 5.87 12.31
N LEU A 106 -23.10 7.09 12.61
CA LEU A 106 -23.96 8.29 12.59
C LEU A 106 -24.48 8.60 11.18
N ILE A 107 -23.59 8.60 10.18
CA ILE A 107 -23.96 8.84 8.78
C ILE A 107 -24.90 7.75 8.28
N ALA A 108 -24.63 6.49 8.61
CA ALA A 108 -25.49 5.37 8.22
C ALA A 108 -26.86 5.38 8.92
N GLY A 109 -26.94 5.91 10.14
CA GLY A 109 -28.18 6.11 10.90
C GLY A 109 -29.06 7.23 10.36
N GLY A 110 -28.61 7.95 9.31
CA GLY A 110 -29.34 9.09 8.73
C GLY A 110 -29.21 10.38 9.55
N VAL A 111 -28.36 10.40 10.57
CA VAL A 111 -28.03 11.61 11.33
C VAL A 111 -27.01 12.40 10.51
N SER A 112 -27.51 13.34 9.70
CA SER A 112 -26.66 14.36 9.09
C SER A 112 -26.12 15.23 10.21
N SER A 113 -24.87 15.03 10.63
CA SER A 113 -24.25 15.87 11.65
C SER A 113 -24.29 17.34 11.20
N PRO A 114 -24.86 18.27 12.01
CA PRO A 114 -24.63 19.69 11.82
C PRO A 114 -23.20 19.98 12.31
N GLY A 115 -22.21 19.81 11.42
CA GLY A 115 -20.81 20.07 11.74
C GLY A 115 -19.84 20.01 10.56
N TYR A 116 -20.24 19.45 9.43
CA TYR A 116 -19.45 19.45 8.18
C TYR A 116 -20.23 20.15 7.07
N GLY A 117 -20.50 21.45 7.25
CA GLY A 117 -21.09 22.26 6.19
C GLY A 117 -21.61 23.61 6.69
N ALA A 118 -20.99 24.67 6.16
CA ALA A 118 -21.42 26.07 6.15
C ALA A 118 -20.91 27.00 7.27
N SER A 119 -19.67 27.47 7.12
CA SER A 119 -19.37 28.90 7.21
C SER A 119 -18.00 29.22 6.60
N ALA A 120 -17.92 30.37 5.94
CA ALA A 120 -16.74 31.09 5.45
C ALA A 120 -16.14 30.63 4.11
N SER A 121 -16.70 31.17 3.03
CA SER A 121 -15.90 31.78 1.97
C SER A 121 -15.02 32.90 2.55
N VAL A 122 -13.75 32.62 2.88
CA VAL A 122 -12.64 33.59 2.90
C VAL A 122 -11.33 32.82 2.67
N GLU A 123 -10.47 33.46 1.90
CA GLU A 123 -9.07 33.20 1.59
C GLU A 123 -8.20 32.62 2.72
N SER A 124 -7.25 31.78 2.29
CA SER A 124 -5.89 31.60 2.81
C SER A 124 -5.63 31.05 4.23
N GLU A 125 -4.52 30.28 4.26
CA GLU A 125 -3.64 29.97 5.39
C GLU A 125 -3.99 28.83 6.37
N ALA A 126 -3.29 27.71 6.12
CA ALA A 126 -2.39 27.03 7.05
C ALA A 126 -2.98 26.44 8.34
N ALA A 127 -3.13 25.11 8.34
CA ALA A 127 -2.61 24.21 9.40
C ALA A 127 -2.90 22.74 9.08
N SER A 128 -2.29 22.17 8.04
CA SER A 128 -2.21 20.71 7.91
C SER A 128 -0.94 20.23 8.61
N SER A 129 -1.05 20.04 9.93
CA SER A 129 -0.06 19.33 10.73
C SER A 129 0.22 17.97 10.10
N GLY A 130 1.46 17.80 9.62
CA GLY A 130 1.93 16.56 9.06
C GLY A 130 1.89 15.44 10.11
N MET A 131 1.46 14.27 9.69
CA MET A 131 1.74 13.03 10.40
C MET A 131 2.19 11.94 9.41
N PRO A 132 3.07 11.03 9.85
CA PRO A 132 3.92 10.21 9.00
C PRO A 132 3.20 8.95 8.54
N VAL A 133 3.32 8.64 7.24
CA VAL A 133 2.82 7.38 6.66
C VAL A 133 3.66 6.21 7.23
N PRO A 134 3.06 5.16 7.81
CA PRO A 134 3.79 4.02 8.34
C PRO A 134 4.29 3.08 7.23
N LEU A 135 5.39 2.38 7.51
CA LEU A 135 6.18 1.55 6.59
C LEU A 135 5.49 0.24 6.13
N SER A 136 4.51 0.36 5.23
CA SER A 136 4.11 -0.70 4.29
C SER A 136 4.02 -0.05 2.90
N SER A 137 5.18 0.26 2.35
CA SER A 137 5.39 1.47 1.56
C SER A 137 5.15 1.35 0.06
N THR A 138 4.41 0.34 -0.42
CA THR A 138 4.19 0.12 -1.86
C THR A 138 2.74 0.41 -2.25
N LEU A 139 2.53 1.36 -3.17
CA LEU A 139 1.24 1.71 -3.75
C LEU A 139 1.19 1.27 -5.21
N ARG A 140 0.26 0.38 -5.56
CA ARG A 140 0.06 -0.08 -6.94
C ARG A 140 -0.91 0.84 -7.68
N VAL A 141 -0.47 1.37 -8.82
CA VAL A 141 -1.20 2.37 -9.58
C VAL A 141 -1.06 2.12 -11.08
N GLN A 142 -2.06 2.52 -11.85
CA GLN A 142 -2.03 2.50 -13.31
C GLN A 142 -1.82 3.92 -13.84
N LEU A 143 -0.89 4.09 -14.77
CA LEU A 143 -0.61 5.38 -15.37
C LEU A 143 -1.73 5.80 -16.34
N LEU A 144 -2.40 6.91 -16.06
CA LEU A 144 -3.44 7.48 -16.93
C LEU A 144 -2.87 8.54 -17.87
N HIS A 145 -2.01 9.42 -17.35
CA HIS A 145 -1.41 10.49 -18.14
C HIS A 145 -0.02 10.81 -17.60
N CYS A 146 0.92 11.14 -18.48
CA CYS A 146 2.27 11.54 -18.14
C CYS A 146 2.53 12.96 -18.67
N VAL A 147 3.09 13.84 -17.84
CA VAL A 147 3.57 15.18 -18.23
C VAL A 147 5.06 15.25 -17.91
N PRO A 148 5.93 14.77 -18.83
CA PRO A 148 7.38 14.67 -18.59
C PRO A 148 8.04 16.02 -18.28
N GLU A 149 7.58 17.10 -18.92
CA GLU A 149 8.12 18.45 -18.75
C GLU A 149 8.03 18.96 -17.30
N ARG A 150 7.02 18.50 -16.56
CA ARG A 150 6.77 18.86 -15.16
C ARG A 150 7.19 17.76 -14.18
N GLY A 151 7.60 16.59 -14.67
CA GLY A 151 7.88 15.41 -13.85
C GLY A 151 6.63 14.91 -13.13
N GLU A 152 5.47 14.96 -13.78
CA GLU A 152 4.18 14.62 -13.17
C GLU A 152 3.54 13.43 -13.89
N LEU A 153 2.98 12.52 -13.10
CA LEU A 153 2.25 11.33 -13.53
C LEU A 153 0.87 11.36 -12.88
N LEU A 154 -0.18 11.35 -13.68
CA LEU A 154 -1.53 11.13 -13.21
C LEU A 154 -1.78 9.63 -13.23
N CYS A 155 -2.04 9.05 -12.07
CA CYS A 155 -2.23 7.62 -11.92
C CYS A 155 -3.57 7.30 -11.25
N SER A 156 -4.16 6.17 -11.62
CA SER A 156 -5.31 5.59 -10.92
C SER A 156 -4.82 4.55 -9.93
N CYS A 157 -5.23 4.65 -8.67
CA CYS A 157 -4.92 3.63 -7.67
C CYS A 157 -5.71 2.35 -7.94
N GLU A 158 -5.05 1.21 -7.75
CA GLU A 158 -5.73 -0.08 -7.69
C GLU A 158 -6.45 -0.24 -6.34
N GLU A 159 -5.86 0.30 -5.26
CA GLU A 159 -6.49 0.34 -3.95
C GLU A 159 -6.42 1.76 -3.35
N PRO A 160 -7.54 2.52 -3.25
CA PRO A 160 -8.90 2.27 -3.75
C PRO A 160 -9.07 2.48 -5.26
N HIS A 161 -9.79 1.54 -5.88
CA HIS A 161 -10.07 1.51 -7.31
C HIS A 161 -10.61 2.84 -7.81
N GLY A 162 -9.94 3.42 -8.81
CA GLY A 162 -10.40 4.63 -9.49
C GLY A 162 -10.05 5.94 -8.77
N ALA A 163 -9.36 5.90 -7.63
CA ALA A 163 -8.83 7.12 -7.03
C ALA A 163 -7.69 7.67 -7.90
N GLU A 164 -7.87 8.87 -8.42
CA GLU A 164 -6.83 9.58 -9.16
C GLU A 164 -5.85 10.21 -8.19
N ILE A 165 -4.57 9.91 -8.37
CA ILE A 165 -3.48 10.51 -7.63
C ILE A 165 -2.53 11.22 -8.59
N LEU A 166 -2.04 12.38 -8.14
CA LEU A 166 -0.95 13.06 -8.82
C LEU A 166 0.36 12.64 -8.18
N VAL A 167 1.24 12.06 -8.99
CA VAL A 167 2.54 11.57 -8.58
C VAL A 167 3.59 12.47 -9.21
N ARG A 168 4.47 13.07 -8.39
CA ARG A 168 5.60 13.87 -8.86
C ARG A 168 6.87 13.08 -8.67
N TYR A 169 7.68 13.01 -9.73
CA TYR A 169 8.98 12.36 -9.70
C TYR A 169 10.08 13.35 -10.08
N THR A 170 11.19 13.27 -9.37
CA THR A 170 12.37 14.07 -9.72
C THR A 170 13.08 13.38 -10.88
N HIS A 171 13.28 14.12 -11.98
CA HIS A 171 14.06 13.64 -13.12
C HIS A 171 15.53 13.46 -12.70
N LEU A 172 15.91 12.25 -12.28
CA LEU A 172 17.31 11.93 -11.94
C LEU A 172 18.16 11.71 -13.20
N LEU A 173 17.53 11.52 -14.37
CA LEU A 173 18.20 11.27 -15.65
C LEU A 173 18.49 12.59 -16.39
N ARG A 174 19.31 13.48 -15.81
CA ARG A 174 19.79 14.67 -16.54
C ARG A 174 21.18 14.52 -17.17
N ASP A 175 21.89 13.43 -16.89
CA ASP A 175 23.33 13.33 -17.22
C ASP A 175 23.73 12.16 -18.14
N VAL A 176 22.80 11.51 -18.86
CA VAL A 176 23.20 10.60 -19.96
C VAL A 176 23.02 11.35 -21.29
N PRO A 177 24.11 11.80 -21.93
CA PRO A 177 24.02 12.48 -23.21
C PRO A 177 23.64 11.48 -24.31
N GLY A 178 22.50 11.69 -24.95
CA GLY A 178 22.15 11.03 -26.21
C GLY A 178 20.94 10.10 -26.20
N GLU A 179 20.30 9.84 -25.07
CA GLU A 179 19.04 9.07 -25.05
C GLU A 179 17.87 9.99 -24.73
N GLU A 180 16.90 10.03 -25.65
CA GLU A 180 15.63 10.73 -25.45
C GLU A 180 14.89 10.07 -24.28
N ASN A 181 15.00 10.66 -23.09
CA ASN A 181 14.33 10.24 -21.85
C ASN A 181 12.78 10.32 -21.91
N SER A 182 12.21 10.47 -23.10
CA SER A 182 10.81 10.85 -23.35
C SER A 182 9.83 9.67 -23.36
N THR A 183 10.26 8.40 -23.21
CA THR A 183 9.37 7.24 -23.44
C THR A 183 9.32 6.17 -22.35
N LEU A 184 9.93 6.37 -21.18
CA LEU A 184 9.95 5.35 -20.11
C LEU A 184 8.53 5.04 -19.59
N PHE A 185 7.69 6.05 -19.48
CA PHE A 185 6.32 5.92 -18.95
C PHE A 185 5.31 5.93 -20.09
N ARG A 186 4.69 4.78 -20.35
CA ARG A 186 3.60 4.65 -21.34
C ARG A 186 2.25 4.67 -20.64
N VAL A 187 1.30 5.43 -21.18
CA VAL A 187 -0.08 5.42 -20.70
C VAL A 187 -0.62 3.99 -20.70
N GLY A 188 -1.25 3.60 -19.59
CA GLY A 188 -1.76 2.25 -19.35
C GLY A 188 -0.81 1.35 -18.57
N SER A 189 0.48 1.71 -18.42
CA SER A 189 1.45 0.92 -17.67
C SER A 189 1.12 0.81 -16.19
N GLN A 190 1.47 -0.33 -15.61
CA GLN A 190 1.35 -0.55 -14.16
C GLN A 190 2.61 -0.10 -13.43
N LEU A 191 2.43 0.59 -12.31
CA LEU A 191 3.51 1.12 -11.49
C LEU A 191 3.32 0.70 -10.03
N ASN A 192 4.41 0.32 -9.37
CA ASN A 192 4.48 0.24 -7.91
C ASN A 192 5.31 1.42 -7.39
N LEU A 193 4.66 2.30 -6.63
CA LEU A 193 5.28 3.45 -6.00
C LEU A 193 5.76 3.06 -4.59
N ILE A 194 7.06 3.11 -4.35
CA ILE A 194 7.68 2.66 -3.08
C ILE A 194 8.12 3.87 -2.26
N ASP A 195 7.89 3.83 -0.94
CA ASP A 195 8.21 4.89 0.03
C ASP A 195 7.63 6.24 -0.40
N CYS A 196 6.32 6.27 -0.67
CA CYS A 196 5.62 7.49 -1.06
C CYS A 196 5.53 8.49 0.10
N LYS A 197 6.04 9.70 -0.14
CA LYS A 197 5.76 10.87 0.69
C LYS A 197 4.59 11.65 0.09
N THR A 198 3.65 12.10 0.91
CA THR A 198 2.56 12.96 0.45
C THR A 198 2.90 14.39 0.86
N ASP A 199 2.89 15.32 -0.10
CA ASP A 199 3.07 16.74 0.18
C ASP A 199 1.76 17.38 0.68
N ARG A 200 1.83 18.61 1.22
CA ARG A 200 0.66 19.37 1.72
C ARG A 200 -0.39 19.64 0.65
N GLU A 201 -0.01 19.60 -0.62
CA GLU A 201 -0.89 19.73 -1.78
C GLU A 201 -1.55 18.40 -2.21
N GLY A 202 -1.30 17.29 -1.50
CA GLY A 202 -1.82 15.97 -1.84
C GLY A 202 -1.06 15.26 -2.97
N ILE A 203 0.13 15.76 -3.32
CA ILE A 203 0.99 15.20 -4.37
C ILE A 203 1.85 14.08 -3.78
N PHE A 204 1.86 12.93 -4.44
CA PHE A 204 2.65 11.76 -4.04
C PHE A 204 4.05 11.85 -4.64
N THR A 205 5.08 11.83 -3.80
CA THR A 205 6.49 11.79 -4.20
C THR A 205 7.10 10.46 -3.75
N PRO A 206 7.17 9.45 -4.64
CA PRO A 206 7.79 8.17 -4.34
C PRO A 206 9.31 8.29 -4.28
N ARG A 207 9.92 7.43 -3.46
CA ARG A 207 11.37 7.25 -3.47
C ARG A 207 11.82 6.36 -4.63
N PHE A 208 11.05 5.31 -4.91
CA PHE A 208 11.27 4.44 -6.06
C PHE A 208 9.97 4.24 -6.82
N ILE A 209 10.09 4.14 -8.14
CA ILE A 209 9.00 3.78 -9.04
C ILE A 209 9.43 2.51 -9.74
N VAL A 210 8.68 1.43 -9.54
CA VAL A 210 8.87 0.17 -10.25
C VAL A 210 7.88 0.14 -11.41
N LEU A 211 8.40 0.12 -12.63
CA LEU A 211 7.63 -0.01 -13.86
C LEU A 211 7.33 -1.48 -14.14
N GLU A 212 6.08 -1.79 -14.47
CA GLU A 212 5.57 -3.15 -14.75
C GLU A 212 6.03 -4.16 -13.68
N PRO A 213 5.54 -4.03 -12.43
CA PRO A 213 6.01 -4.85 -11.31
C PRO A 213 5.79 -6.36 -11.49
N ASP A 214 4.86 -6.75 -12.37
CA ASP A 214 4.61 -8.14 -12.72
C ASP A 214 5.68 -8.71 -13.69
N TYR A 215 6.51 -7.85 -14.29
CA TYR A 215 7.61 -8.24 -15.16
C TYR A 215 8.89 -8.49 -14.34
N LEU A 216 9.05 -9.72 -13.87
CA LEU A 216 10.23 -10.12 -13.09
C LEU A 216 11.47 -10.26 -13.98
N VAL A 217 12.52 -9.53 -13.63
CA VAL A 217 13.82 -9.56 -14.30
C VAL A 217 14.87 -10.16 -13.37
N ASP A 218 15.71 -11.05 -13.91
CA ASP A 218 16.84 -11.63 -13.18
C ASP A 218 17.90 -10.54 -12.88
N ALA A 219 18.28 -10.43 -11.61
CA ALA A 219 19.27 -9.44 -11.16
C ALA A 219 20.64 -9.61 -11.82
N SER A 220 21.06 -10.84 -12.09
CA SER A 220 22.32 -11.14 -12.78
C SER A 220 22.27 -10.68 -14.23
N ALA A 221 21.13 -10.91 -14.90
CA ALA A 221 20.93 -10.46 -16.28
C ALA A 221 20.91 -8.92 -16.40
N LEU A 222 20.39 -8.23 -15.38
CA LEU A 222 20.49 -6.77 -15.29
C LEU A 222 21.94 -6.32 -15.04
N ALA A 223 22.67 -6.98 -14.14
CA ALA A 223 24.07 -6.65 -13.85
C ALA A 223 24.95 -6.74 -15.10
N GLU A 224 24.69 -7.71 -15.97
CA GLU A 224 25.42 -7.85 -17.24
C GLU A 224 25.20 -6.69 -18.23
N CYS A 225 24.11 -5.94 -18.09
CA CYS A 225 23.88 -4.74 -18.91
C CYS A 225 24.90 -3.63 -18.60
N PHE A 226 25.57 -3.69 -17.45
CA PHE A 226 26.58 -2.73 -17.00
C PHE A 226 27.98 -3.34 -17.13
N GLN A 227 28.60 -3.16 -18.30
CA GLN A 227 29.99 -3.55 -18.52
C GLN A 227 30.90 -2.33 -18.49
N GLU A 228 32.17 -2.52 -18.14
CA GLU A 228 33.17 -1.44 -18.12
C GLU A 228 33.28 -0.70 -19.46
N TYR A 229 33.07 -1.40 -20.57
CA TYR A 229 33.16 -0.85 -21.92
C TYR A 229 31.85 -0.26 -22.46
N ALA A 230 30.70 -0.68 -21.94
CA ALA A 230 29.40 -0.21 -22.39
C ALA A 230 28.29 -0.57 -21.40
N VAL A 231 27.41 0.41 -21.17
CA VAL A 231 26.11 0.18 -20.52
C VAL A 231 25.07 0.05 -21.62
N THR A 232 24.50 -1.13 -21.82
CA THR A 232 23.53 -1.36 -22.89
C THR A 232 22.58 -2.52 -22.59
N PRO A 233 21.27 -2.37 -22.90
CA PRO A 233 20.31 -3.47 -22.76
C PRO A 233 20.57 -4.62 -23.74
N PHE A 234 21.39 -4.45 -24.78
CA PHE A 234 21.69 -5.53 -25.73
C PHE A 234 22.45 -6.69 -25.09
N HIS A 235 23.17 -6.47 -23.99
CA HIS A 235 23.82 -7.56 -23.25
C HIS A 235 22.82 -8.55 -22.64
N PHE A 236 21.66 -8.07 -22.17
CA PHE A 236 20.58 -8.93 -21.69
C PHE A 236 20.11 -9.90 -22.78
N PHE A 237 19.88 -9.38 -23.99
CA PHE A 237 19.46 -10.20 -25.13
C PHE A 237 20.56 -11.16 -25.55
N ARG A 238 21.82 -10.69 -25.64
CA ARG A 238 22.96 -11.54 -25.96
C ARG A 238 23.01 -12.75 -25.02
N ASN A 239 22.94 -12.54 -23.70
CA ASN A 239 23.01 -13.64 -22.74
C ASN A 239 21.85 -14.64 -22.87
N LYS A 240 20.63 -14.17 -23.20
CA LYS A 240 19.51 -15.09 -23.47
C LYS A 240 19.74 -15.97 -24.70
N PHE A 241 20.58 -15.56 -25.65
CA PHE A 241 20.92 -16.33 -26.84
C PHE A 241 22.25 -17.07 -26.73
N THR A 242 23.07 -16.79 -25.72
CA THR A 242 24.34 -17.48 -25.49
C THR A 242 24.09 -18.79 -24.76
N GLU A 243 24.80 -19.84 -25.18
CA GLU A 243 24.81 -21.10 -24.43
C GLU A 243 25.47 -20.88 -23.06
N LYS A 244 24.80 -21.37 -22.00
CA LYS A 244 25.40 -21.37 -20.66
C LYS A 244 26.53 -22.40 -20.65
N GLU A 245 27.76 -21.92 -20.66
CA GLU A 245 28.93 -22.79 -20.62
C GLU A 245 29.00 -23.54 -19.29
N ASN A 246 28.95 -24.87 -19.38
CA ASN A 246 29.01 -25.74 -18.21
C ASN A 246 30.48 -25.97 -17.81
N ARG A 247 31.07 -24.98 -17.16
CA ARG A 247 32.49 -25.02 -16.73
C ARG A 247 32.63 -25.64 -15.35
N SER A 248 33.69 -26.41 -15.15
CA SER A 248 33.94 -27.16 -13.90
C SER A 248 33.96 -26.29 -12.64
N TYR A 249 34.44 -25.05 -12.74
CA TYR A 249 34.47 -24.12 -11.61
C TYR A 249 33.08 -23.55 -11.24
N LEU A 250 32.13 -23.47 -12.18
CA LEU A 250 30.74 -23.10 -11.87
C LEU A 250 30.04 -24.23 -11.10
N LEU A 251 30.27 -25.48 -11.53
CA LEU A 251 29.75 -26.65 -10.83
C LEU A 251 30.30 -26.76 -9.40
N LEU A 252 31.60 -26.51 -9.23
CA LEU A 252 32.24 -26.50 -7.91
C LEU A 252 31.68 -25.40 -7.01
N GLY A 253 31.47 -24.19 -7.56
CA GLY A 253 30.85 -23.09 -6.83
C GLY A 253 29.42 -23.40 -6.39
N ASN A 254 28.61 -23.97 -7.28
CA ASN A 254 27.24 -24.39 -6.94
C ASN A 254 27.22 -25.46 -5.85
N LEU A 255 28.13 -26.44 -5.93
CA LEU A 255 28.24 -27.48 -4.92
C LEU A 255 28.67 -26.91 -3.56
N ALA A 256 29.61 -25.98 -3.55
CA ALA A 256 30.04 -25.30 -2.32
C ALA A 256 28.89 -24.51 -1.67
N ASN A 257 28.10 -23.78 -2.47
CA ASN A 257 26.91 -23.07 -1.98
C ASN A 257 25.88 -24.05 -1.39
N PHE A 258 25.62 -25.16 -2.08
CA PHE A 258 24.71 -26.20 -1.61
C PHE A 258 25.12 -26.75 -0.24
N PHE A 259 26.40 -27.11 -0.06
CA PHE A 259 26.88 -27.57 1.24
C PHE A 259 26.77 -26.51 2.33
N LEU A 260 27.04 -25.25 2.00
CA LEU A 260 26.95 -24.14 2.94
C LEU A 260 25.51 -23.93 3.41
N ASP A 261 24.55 -23.97 2.48
CA ASP A 261 23.14 -23.80 2.76
C ASP A 261 22.65 -24.92 3.69
N GLU A 262 22.96 -26.18 3.36
CA GLU A 262 22.58 -27.34 4.21
C GLU A 262 23.16 -27.24 5.62
N LEU A 263 24.41 -26.79 5.77
CA LEU A 263 25.02 -26.58 7.09
C LEU A 263 24.36 -25.44 7.89
N VAL A 264 23.91 -24.38 7.23
CA VAL A 264 23.27 -23.23 7.89
C VAL A 264 21.84 -23.57 8.33
N PHE A 265 21.12 -24.38 7.56
CA PHE A 265 19.72 -24.69 7.84
C PHE A 265 19.50 -25.93 8.72
N THR A 266 20.54 -26.73 8.97
CA THR A 266 20.39 -27.91 9.82
C THR A 266 20.45 -27.59 11.31
N THR A 267 19.63 -28.29 12.08
CA THR A 267 19.55 -28.13 13.54
C THR A 267 20.68 -28.85 14.29
N ASP A 268 21.24 -29.90 13.68
CA ASP A 268 22.36 -30.68 14.23
C ASP A 268 23.38 -31.01 13.12
N PRO A 269 24.50 -30.26 13.03
CA PRO A 269 25.49 -30.38 11.95
C PRO A 269 26.16 -31.76 11.86
N GLU A 270 26.18 -32.53 12.96
CA GLU A 270 26.90 -33.81 13.01
C GLU A 270 26.14 -34.96 12.35
N GLN A 271 24.85 -34.79 12.05
CA GLN A 271 24.03 -35.81 11.37
C GLN A 271 23.91 -35.61 9.86
N LEU A 272 24.55 -34.56 9.32
CA LEU A 272 24.39 -34.20 7.92
C LEU A 272 25.32 -35.06 7.04
N SER A 273 24.73 -35.90 6.19
CA SER A 273 25.45 -36.69 5.18
C SER A 273 25.17 -36.16 3.78
N PHE A 274 26.17 -36.22 2.91
CA PHE A 274 26.14 -35.74 1.52
C PHE A 274 26.36 -36.88 0.50
N ASP A 275 25.99 -38.11 0.88
CA ASP A 275 26.09 -39.31 0.02
C ASP A 275 25.19 -39.23 -1.23
#